data_AF-A0A812UNN0-F1
#
_entry.id   AF-A0A812UNN0-F1
#
_cell.length_a   1.000
_cell.length_b   1.000
_cell.length_c   1.000
_cell.angle_alpha   90.00
_cell.angle_beta   90.00
_cell.angle_gamma   90.00
#
_symmetry.space_group_name_H-M   'P 1'
#
loop_
_entity.id
_entity.type
_entity.pdbx_description
1 polymer ?
#
loop_
_entity_poly.entity_id
_entity_poly.type
_entity_poly.pdbx_seq_one_letter_code
_entity_poly.pdbx_strand_id
1 'polypeptide(L)'
;AAVDWKSVALSHVATSAAFDAYLTEQVRNARLVAFDDVSPSLVQTLPERQALAVLYDDRQWRRVAKRFGLMEDEKEGIRRGTYRGVLPFTWKGRSTFLVRDWPDMQSLKK
;
A
#
# COMPACT_ATOMS: atom_id res chain seq x y z
N ALA A 1 9.56 -6.81 -21.40
CA ALA A 1 9.11 -8.17 -21.75
C ALA A 1 7.59 -8.19 -21.74
N ALA A 2 6.95 -8.88 -22.68
CA ALA A 2 5.50 -9.09 -22.64
C ALA A 2 5.16 -10.10 -21.54
N VAL A 3 4.07 -9.87 -20.81
CA VAL A 3 3.57 -10.78 -19.77
C VAL A 3 2.58 -11.75 -20.39
N ASP A 4 2.79 -13.06 -20.24
CA ASP A 4 1.81 -14.07 -20.63
C ASP A 4 0.78 -14.30 -19.51
N TRP A 5 -0.28 -13.50 -19.55
CA TRP A 5 -1.35 -13.55 -18.55
C TRP A 5 -2.09 -14.88 -18.48
N LYS A 6 -2.07 -15.71 -19.55
CA LYS A 6 -2.75 -17.02 -19.53
C LYS A 6 -2.05 -18.01 -18.60
N SER A 7 -0.76 -17.83 -18.38
CA SER A 7 0.06 -18.66 -17.49
C SER A 7 0.07 -18.18 -16.03
N VAL A 8 -0.46 -16.98 -15.75
CA VAL A 8 -0.45 -16.39 -14.41
C VAL A 8 -1.65 -16.89 -13.60
N ALA A 9 -1.41 -17.29 -12.36
CA ALA A 9 -2.49 -17.62 -11.43
C ALA A 9 -3.20 -16.34 -10.95
N LEU A 10 -4.43 -16.13 -11.43
CA LEU A 10 -5.23 -14.92 -11.18
C LEU A 10 -6.39 -15.15 -10.18
N SER A 11 -6.39 -16.27 -9.44
CA SER A 11 -7.45 -16.59 -8.48
C SER A 11 -7.66 -15.51 -7.41
N HIS A 12 -6.58 -14.81 -7.04
CA HIS A 12 -6.60 -13.72 -6.06
C HIS A 12 -7.36 -12.46 -6.54
N VAL A 13 -7.59 -12.28 -7.85
CA VAL A 13 -8.40 -11.16 -8.38
C VAL A 13 -9.80 -11.59 -8.81
N ALA A 14 -10.17 -12.86 -8.62
CA ALA A 14 -11.43 -13.41 -9.13
C ALA A 14 -12.67 -12.87 -8.40
N THR A 15 -12.54 -12.55 -7.10
CA THR A 15 -13.63 -12.02 -6.27
C THR A 15 -13.11 -10.97 -5.30
N SER A 16 -13.97 -10.07 -4.83
CA SER A 16 -13.60 -9.10 -3.79
C SER A 16 -13.09 -9.78 -2.52
N ALA A 17 -13.67 -10.92 -2.11
CA ALA A 17 -13.20 -11.66 -0.94
C ALA A 17 -11.79 -12.24 -1.12
N ALA A 18 -11.49 -12.79 -2.30
CA ALA A 18 -10.16 -13.29 -2.62
C ALA A 18 -9.13 -12.15 -2.68
N PHE A 19 -9.50 -11.01 -3.26
CA PHE A 19 -8.62 -9.86 -3.34
C PHE A 19 -8.41 -9.18 -1.98
N ASP A 20 -9.46 -9.09 -1.16
CA ASP A 20 -9.38 -8.61 0.22
C ASP A 20 -8.40 -9.45 1.04
N ALA A 21 -8.49 -10.78 0.94
CA ALA A 21 -7.58 -11.70 1.62
C ALA A 21 -6.13 -11.52 1.15
N TYR A 22 -5.92 -11.48 -0.18
CA TYR A 22 -4.61 -11.27 -0.79
C TYR A 22 -3.98 -9.94 -0.35
N LEU A 23 -4.70 -8.83 -0.51
CA LEU A 23 -4.17 -7.50 -0.18
C LEU A 23 -3.95 -7.35 1.33
N THR A 24 -4.83 -7.93 2.15
CA THR A 24 -4.64 -7.96 3.60
C THR A 24 -3.34 -8.66 3.98
N GLU A 25 -3.06 -9.81 3.38
CA GLU A 25 -1.81 -10.55 3.61
C GLU A 25 -0.59 -9.75 3.17
N GLN A 26 -0.63 -9.11 1.99
CA GLN A 26 0.46 -8.26 1.51
C GLN A 26 0.76 -7.09 2.48
N VAL A 27 -0.29 -6.42 2.97
CA VAL A 27 -0.14 -5.31 3.92
C VAL A 27 0.35 -5.80 5.29
N ARG A 28 -0.13 -6.94 5.78
CA ARG A 28 0.29 -7.52 7.08
C ARG A 28 1.75 -7.97 7.09
N ASN A 29 2.24 -8.48 5.96
CA ASN A 29 3.63 -8.91 5.82
C ASN A 29 4.60 -7.75 5.53
N ALA A 30 4.09 -6.55 5.27
CA ALA A 30 4.89 -5.36 5.07
C ALA A 30 5.36 -4.74 6.40
N ARG A 31 6.48 -4.01 6.36
CA ARG A 31 6.94 -3.23 7.50
C ARG A 31 5.99 -2.05 7.73
N LEU A 32 5.30 -2.06 8.85
CA LEU A 32 4.42 -0.98 9.28
C LEU A 32 5.21 0.23 9.77
N VAL A 33 4.89 1.42 9.25
CA VAL A 33 5.54 2.69 9.58
C VAL A 33 4.50 3.81 9.59
N ALA A 34 4.58 4.75 10.53
CA ALA A 34 3.78 5.96 10.47
C ALA A 34 4.32 6.91 9.38
N PHE A 35 3.44 7.62 8.68
CA PHE A 35 3.82 8.51 7.58
C PHE A 35 4.96 9.47 7.93
N ASP A 36 4.94 10.07 9.12
CA ASP A 36 5.95 11.04 9.56
C ASP A 36 7.34 10.40 9.76
N ASP A 37 7.42 9.09 9.98
CA ASP A 37 8.68 8.34 10.15
C ASP A 37 9.23 7.77 8.82
N VAL A 38 8.47 7.87 7.72
CA VAL A 38 8.87 7.34 6.43
C VAL A 38 9.93 8.23 5.78
N SER A 39 11.09 7.65 5.51
CA SER A 39 12.22 8.30 4.86
C SER A 39 12.91 7.38 3.84
N PRO A 40 13.61 7.92 2.81
CA PRO A 40 14.37 7.10 1.88
C PRO A 40 15.45 6.23 2.54
N SER A 41 16.06 6.71 3.64
CA SER A 41 17.04 5.95 4.41
C SER A 41 16.42 4.75 5.10
N LEU A 42 15.20 4.86 5.65
CA LEU A 42 14.47 3.72 6.18
C LEU A 42 14.25 2.63 5.12
N VAL A 43 13.96 2.99 3.87
CA VAL A 43 13.77 2.02 2.78
C VAL A 43 15.04 1.18 2.54
N GLN A 44 16.20 1.80 2.69
CA GLN A 44 17.50 1.16 2.47
C GLN A 44 17.86 0.15 3.57
N THR A 45 17.30 0.29 4.77
CA THR A 45 17.55 -0.64 5.88
C THR A 45 16.65 -1.88 5.85
N LEU A 46 15.62 -1.90 5.00
CA LEU A 46 14.72 -3.04 4.90
C LEU A 46 15.40 -4.25 4.25
N PRO A 47 15.18 -5.48 4.76
CA PRO A 47 15.57 -6.72 4.07
C PRO A 47 15.11 -6.73 2.63
N GLU A 48 15.86 -7.38 1.75
CA GLU A 48 15.52 -7.50 0.34
C GLU A 48 14.08 -8.01 0.17
N ARG A 49 13.30 -7.37 -0.71
CA ARG A 49 11.88 -7.67 -0.98
C ARG A 49 10.87 -7.35 0.14
N GLN A 50 11.29 -6.90 1.32
CA GLN A 50 10.33 -6.43 2.32
C GLN A 50 9.62 -5.15 1.81
N ALA A 51 8.28 -5.18 1.85
CA ALA A 51 7.41 -4.09 1.49
C ALA A 51 7.18 -3.11 2.66
N LEU A 52 6.61 -1.95 2.37
CA LEU A 52 6.22 -0.94 3.36
C LEU A 52 4.71 -0.82 3.46
N ALA A 53 4.18 -0.78 4.68
CA ALA A 53 2.82 -0.34 4.97
C ALA A 53 2.90 0.99 5.72
N VAL A 54 2.40 2.05 5.11
CA VAL A 54 2.49 3.42 5.61
C VAL A 54 1.12 3.86 6.13
N LEU A 55 1.02 4.03 7.44
CA LEU A 55 -0.17 4.58 8.07
C LEU A 55 -0.19 6.09 7.94
N TYR A 56 -1.32 6.64 7.51
CA TYR A 56 -1.52 8.08 7.43
C TYR A 56 -2.92 8.47 7.90
N ASP A 57 -3.05 9.70 8.38
CA ASP A 57 -4.34 10.33 8.66
C ASP A 57 -4.85 11.07 7.41
N ASP A 58 -6.16 11.06 7.17
CA ASP A 58 -6.78 11.71 6.01
C ASP A 58 -6.45 13.21 5.92
N ARG A 59 -6.27 13.89 7.06
CA ARG A 59 -5.86 15.30 7.12
C ARG A 59 -4.44 15.51 6.56
N GLN A 60 -3.64 14.46 6.48
CA GLN A 60 -2.28 14.48 5.95
C GLN A 60 -2.24 14.19 4.43
N TRP A 61 -3.36 13.87 3.77
CA TRP A 61 -3.36 13.37 2.39
C TRP A 61 -2.53 14.23 1.43
N ARG A 62 -2.67 15.54 1.48
CA ARG A 62 -1.90 16.44 0.60
C ARG A 62 -0.39 16.32 0.80
N ARG A 63 0.07 16.17 2.06
CA ARG A 63 1.49 15.96 2.38
C ARG A 63 1.95 14.58 1.90
N VAL A 64 1.11 13.57 2.08
CA VAL A 64 1.35 12.19 1.64
C VAL A 64 1.51 12.13 0.12
N ALA A 65 0.53 12.64 -0.63
CA ALA A 65 0.55 12.67 -2.09
C ALA A 65 1.81 13.37 -2.62
N LYS A 66 2.13 14.56 -2.08
CA LYS A 66 3.35 15.29 -2.47
C LYS A 66 4.65 14.51 -2.15
N ARG A 67 4.74 13.85 -0.98
CA ARG A 67 5.93 13.07 -0.58
C ARG A 67 6.18 11.89 -1.52
N PHE A 68 5.11 11.22 -1.94
CA PHE A 68 5.19 10.01 -2.73
C PHE A 68 5.05 10.24 -4.24
N GLY A 69 4.73 11.46 -4.68
CA GLY A 69 4.51 11.79 -6.08
C GLY A 69 3.19 11.25 -6.62
N LEU A 70 2.16 11.20 -5.77
CA LEU A 70 0.81 10.73 -6.13
C LEU A 70 -0.06 11.90 -6.57
N MET A 71 -1.19 11.58 -7.22
CA MET A 71 -2.17 12.58 -7.61
C MET A 71 -2.94 13.06 -6.37
N GLU A 72 -3.03 14.38 -6.17
CA GLU A 72 -3.72 14.96 -5.00
C GLU A 72 -5.25 14.87 -5.10
N ASP A 73 -5.80 14.64 -6.29
CA ASP A 73 -7.23 14.70 -6.55
C ASP A 73 -8.01 13.48 -6.04
N GLU A 74 -9.24 13.74 -5.63
CA GLU A 74 -10.22 12.76 -5.21
C GLU A 74 -11.46 12.87 -6.11
N LYS A 75 -12.09 11.73 -6.40
CA LYS A 75 -13.41 11.69 -7.04
C LYS A 75 -14.37 11.00 -6.09
N GLU A 76 -15.45 11.67 -5.72
CA GLU A 76 -16.47 11.13 -4.79
C GLU A 76 -15.86 10.69 -3.43
N GLY A 77 -14.84 11.41 -2.96
CA GLY A 77 -14.12 11.08 -1.72
C GLY A 77 -13.18 9.87 -1.83
N ILE A 78 -12.95 9.37 -3.04
CA ILE A 78 -12.04 8.25 -3.32
C ILE A 78 -10.79 8.77 -4.04
N ARG A 79 -9.63 8.46 -3.45
CA ARG A 79 -8.31 8.75 -4.02
C ARG A 79 -8.00 7.80 -5.17
N ARG A 80 -7.38 8.31 -6.23
CA ARG A 80 -7.00 7.50 -7.40
C ARG A 80 -6.13 6.31 -7.00
N GLY A 81 -6.43 5.14 -7.55
CA GLY A 81 -5.68 3.90 -7.31
C GLY A 81 -5.92 3.27 -5.93
N THR A 82 -6.86 3.79 -5.14
CA THR A 82 -7.17 3.25 -3.82
C THR A 82 -8.24 2.16 -3.91
N TYR A 83 -8.05 1.08 -3.15
CA TYR A 83 -9.04 0.05 -2.91
C TYR A 83 -9.25 -0.09 -1.39
N ARG A 84 -10.47 0.13 -0.90
CA ARG A 84 -10.81 0.09 0.54
C ARG A 84 -9.84 0.87 1.45
N GLY A 85 -9.42 2.06 1.02
CA GLY A 85 -8.47 2.88 1.81
C GLY A 85 -7.00 2.47 1.70
N VAL A 86 -6.67 1.45 0.89
CA VAL A 86 -5.30 1.03 0.59
C VAL A 86 -4.90 1.46 -0.82
N LEU A 87 -3.76 2.16 -0.92
CA LEU A 87 -3.17 2.53 -2.21
C LEU A 87 -1.84 1.78 -2.40
N PRO A 88 -1.79 0.72 -3.22
CA PRO A 88 -0.57 0.01 -3.56
C PRO A 88 0.22 0.73 -4.67
N PHE A 89 1.52 0.90 -4.50
CA PHE A 89 2.42 1.50 -5.48
C PHE A 89 3.88 1.11 -5.22
N THR A 90 4.81 1.55 -6.06
CA THR A 90 6.26 1.38 -5.85
C THR A 90 6.88 2.72 -5.45
N TRP A 91 7.64 2.73 -4.35
CA TRP A 91 8.40 3.89 -3.91
C TRP A 91 9.83 3.48 -3.58
N LYS A 92 10.80 4.18 -4.16
CA LYS A 92 12.23 3.90 -3.97
C LYS A 92 12.59 2.41 -4.17
N GLY A 93 11.98 1.80 -5.18
CA GLY A 93 12.21 0.39 -5.54
C GLY A 93 11.54 -0.64 -4.62
N ARG A 94 10.68 -0.21 -3.67
CA ARG A 94 9.92 -1.11 -2.79
C ARG A 94 8.43 -1.01 -3.02
N SER A 95 7.75 -2.16 -2.96
CA SER A 95 6.30 -2.20 -2.84
C SER A 95 5.89 -1.45 -1.58
N THR A 96 5.00 -0.50 -1.74
CA THR A 96 4.49 0.37 -0.67
C THR A 96 2.98 0.38 -0.72
N PHE A 97 2.36 0.29 0.45
CA PHE A 97 0.93 0.35 0.65
C PHE A 97 0.64 1.56 1.55
N LEU A 98 -0.04 2.60 1.03
CA LEU A 98 -0.62 3.61 1.93
C LEU A 98 -1.87 3.02 2.55
N VAL A 99 -1.98 3.05 3.87
CA VAL A 99 -3.05 2.42 4.63
C VAL A 99 -3.73 3.48 5.48
N ARG A 100 -5.03 3.65 5.28
CA ARG A 100 -5.85 4.54 6.11
C ARG A 100 -6.41 3.82 7.33
N ASP A 101 -7.32 2.88 7.10
CA ASP A 101 -8.15 2.25 8.14
C ASP A 101 -8.32 0.73 7.95
N TRP A 102 -8.01 0.20 6.77
CA TRP A 102 -8.11 -1.22 6.46
C TRP A 102 -6.84 -1.73 5.77
N PRO A 103 -6.38 -2.97 6.01
CA PRO A 103 -6.86 -3.89 7.05
C PRO A 103 -6.62 -3.33 8.46
N ASP A 104 -7.32 -3.83 9.49
CA ASP A 104 -7.13 -3.32 10.86
C ASP A 104 -5.71 -3.60 11.35
N MET A 105 -4.86 -2.58 11.26
CA MET A 105 -3.45 -2.61 11.65
C MET A 105 -3.25 -2.38 13.15
N GLN A 106 -4.28 -1.99 13.91
CA GLN A 106 -4.14 -1.79 15.37
C GLN A 106 -3.87 -3.12 16.08
N SER A 107 -4.38 -4.22 15.52
CA SER A 107 -4.12 -5.58 15.98
C SER A 107 -2.66 -6.06 15.80
N LEU A 108 -1.85 -5.34 15.00
CA LEU A 108 -0.47 -5.71 14.64
C LEU A 108 0.60 -5.00 15.48
N LYS A 109 0.21 -4.15 16.44
CA LYS A 109 1.14 -3.52 17.40
C LYS A 109 1.59 -4.45 18.55
N LYS A 110 1.60 -5.77 18.34
CA LYS A 110 2.06 -6.74 19.35
C LYS A 110 3.53 -7.06 19.18
#